data_AF-A0A2T2VGQ9-F1
#
_entry.id   AF-A0A2T2VGQ9-F1
#
_cell.length_a   1.000
_cell.length_b   1.000
_cell.length_c   1.000
_cell.angle_alpha   90.00
_cell.angle_beta   90.00
_cell.angle_gamma   90.00
#
_symmetry.space_group_name_H-M   'P 1'
#
loop_
_entity.id
_entity.type
_entity.pdbx_description
1 polymer ?
#
loop_
_entity_poly.entity_id
_entity_poly.type
_entity_poly.pdbx_seq_one_letter_code
_entity_poly.pdbx_strand_id
1 'polypeptide(L)'
;IGSAPIAHSAVKTENPASEGLVALLEPFIDTVVVCTMTALVIIITENYHYQEGVAGVTLTSMSFKSVIPWFDNLLGIAVIVFAFSTMISWSYYGQQAWMYLFGKSRLAELAYKALFLVFIILGAGMTLSKVFPISDAMIFAMCFPNIIGLYILMPEVRKSLSEYTNKINSGEIIKRD
;
A
#
# COMPACT_ATOMS: atom_id res chain seq x y z
N ILE A 1 8.05 -0.24 0.50
CA ILE A 1 8.86 0.72 -0.30
C ILE A 1 9.26 1.99 0.47
N GLY A 2 8.86 2.15 1.74
CA GLY A 2 9.15 3.33 2.57
C GLY A 2 8.04 4.39 2.63
N SER A 3 6.91 4.16 1.95
CA SER A 3 5.73 5.04 1.99
C SER A 3 4.80 4.80 3.18
N ALA A 4 4.55 3.55 3.57
CA ALA A 4 3.68 3.22 4.71
C ALA A 4 4.08 3.90 6.04
N PRO A 5 5.38 4.02 6.40
CA PRO A 5 5.79 4.77 7.57
C PRO A 5 5.33 6.24 7.60
N ILE A 6 5.06 6.86 6.44
CA ILE A 6 4.53 8.23 6.36
C ILE A 6 3.12 8.33 6.96
N ALA A 7 2.27 7.30 6.77
CA ALA A 7 0.98 7.23 7.47
C ALA A 7 1.15 6.93 8.95
N HIS A 8 1.93 5.89 9.28
CA HIS A 8 2.11 5.43 10.66
C HIS A 8 2.79 6.48 11.56
N SER A 9 3.65 7.34 11.01
CA SER A 9 4.24 8.47 11.74
C SER A 9 3.25 9.58 12.13
N ALA A 10 2.05 9.60 11.55
CA ALA A 10 1.00 10.54 11.95
C ALA A 10 0.18 10.02 13.15
N VAL A 11 0.33 8.75 13.53
CA VAL A 11 -0.39 8.15 14.66
C VAL A 11 0.16 8.68 15.98
N LYS A 12 -0.74 8.99 16.91
CA LYS A 12 -0.37 9.38 18.27
C LYS A 12 0.00 8.14 19.08
N THR A 13 1.27 7.80 19.07
CA THR A 13 1.83 6.70 19.87
C THR A 13 2.97 7.21 20.75
N GLU A 14 3.08 6.67 21.96
CA GLU A 14 4.23 6.89 22.84
C GLU A 14 5.34 5.83 22.58
N ASN A 15 5.01 4.76 21.83
CA ASN A 15 5.90 3.64 21.56
C ASN A 15 5.98 3.37 20.05
N PRO A 16 6.95 3.97 19.33
CA PRO A 16 7.10 3.81 17.87
C PRO A 16 7.25 2.35 17.42
N ALA A 17 7.88 1.50 18.25
CA ALA A 17 8.02 0.08 17.98
C ALA A 17 6.67 -0.66 17.95
N SER A 18 5.67 -0.21 18.71
CA SER A 18 4.32 -0.79 18.69
C SER A 18 3.65 -0.54 17.34
N GLU A 19 3.68 0.69 16.85
CA GLU A 19 3.12 1.02 15.53
C GLU A 19 3.87 0.29 14.41
N GLY A 20 5.20 0.14 14.54
CA GLY A 20 5.99 -0.67 13.62
C GLY A 20 5.50 -2.12 13.54
N LEU A 21 5.12 -2.74 14.67
CA LEU A 21 4.58 -4.10 14.70
C LEU A 21 3.17 -4.17 14.10
N VAL A 22 2.31 -3.18 14.36
CA VAL A 22 0.97 -3.10 13.76
C VAL A 22 1.07 -2.94 12.24
N ALA A 23 1.98 -2.11 11.76
CA ALA A 23 2.22 -1.90 10.33
C ALA A 23 2.63 -3.19 9.59
N LEU A 24 3.24 -4.18 10.27
CA LEU A 24 3.57 -5.47 9.67
C LEU A 24 2.34 -6.34 9.37
N LEU A 25 1.20 -6.08 10.04
CA LEU A 25 -0.04 -6.80 9.77
C LEU A 25 -0.64 -6.42 8.40
N GLU A 26 -0.39 -5.21 7.92
CA GLU A 26 -0.91 -4.74 6.63
C GLU A 26 -0.48 -5.63 5.46
N PRO A 27 0.83 -5.84 5.18
CA PRO A 27 1.26 -6.72 4.10
C PRO A 27 0.96 -8.19 4.37
N PHE A 28 0.86 -8.62 5.63
CA PHE A 28 0.46 -9.99 5.96
C PHE A 28 -0.96 -10.27 5.51
N ILE A 29 -1.92 -9.42 5.90
CA ILE A 29 -3.32 -9.58 5.51
C ILE A 29 -3.47 -9.41 3.99
N ASP A 30 -2.90 -8.35 3.42
CA ASP A 30 -3.06 -8.05 2.00
C ASP A 30 -2.40 -9.10 1.09
N THR A 31 -1.10 -9.35 1.26
CA THR A 31 -0.35 -10.20 0.33
C THR A 31 -0.46 -11.69 0.66
N VAL A 32 -0.34 -12.07 1.94
CA VAL A 32 -0.28 -13.50 2.33
C VAL A 32 -1.67 -14.10 2.40
N VAL A 33 -2.68 -13.34 2.83
CA VAL A 33 -4.05 -13.85 2.94
C VAL A 33 -4.85 -13.51 1.68
N VAL A 34 -5.07 -12.22 1.39
CA VAL A 34 -6.01 -11.80 0.34
C VAL A 34 -5.50 -12.10 -1.07
N CYS A 35 -4.24 -11.76 -1.40
CA CYS A 35 -3.69 -12.05 -2.72
C CYS A 35 -3.54 -13.55 -2.96
N THR A 36 -3.12 -14.33 -1.96
CA THR A 36 -3.03 -15.79 -2.09
C THR A 36 -4.40 -16.44 -2.32
N MET A 37 -5.44 -16.04 -1.58
CA MET A 37 -6.80 -16.53 -1.81
C MET A 37 -7.29 -16.21 -3.23
N THR A 38 -7.04 -14.98 -3.70
CA THR A 38 -7.41 -14.56 -5.06
C THR A 38 -6.67 -15.38 -6.11
N ALA A 39 -5.36 -15.59 -5.94
CA ALA A 39 -4.55 -16.40 -6.85
C ALA A 39 -5.02 -17.86 -6.89
N LEU A 40 -5.34 -18.45 -5.73
CA LEU A 40 -5.85 -19.82 -5.65
C LEU A 40 -7.16 -19.98 -6.43
N VAL A 41 -8.10 -19.03 -6.32
CA VAL A 41 -9.36 -19.07 -7.10
C VAL A 41 -9.08 -18.99 -8.60
N ILE A 42 -8.17 -18.12 -9.04
CA ILE A 42 -7.80 -18.01 -10.46
C ILE A 42 -7.19 -19.33 -10.97
N ILE A 43 -6.30 -19.96 -10.18
CA ILE A 43 -5.63 -21.21 -10.55
C ILE A 43 -6.63 -22.37 -10.61
N ILE A 44 -7.46 -22.54 -9.58
CA ILE A 44 -8.42 -23.67 -9.48
C ILE A 44 -9.47 -23.60 -10.59
N THR A 45 -9.89 -22.40 -10.98
CA THR A 45 -10.90 -22.22 -12.04
C THR A 45 -10.32 -22.29 -13.45
N GLU A 46 -9.00 -22.41 -13.58
CA GLU A 46 -8.26 -22.50 -14.86
C GLU A 46 -8.55 -21.37 -15.88
N ASN A 47 -9.19 -20.29 -15.44
CA ASN A 47 -9.61 -19.19 -16.32
C ASN A 47 -8.44 -18.41 -16.92
N TYR A 48 -7.22 -18.59 -16.39
CA TYR A 48 -6.01 -17.99 -16.95
C TYR A 48 -5.58 -18.61 -18.30
N HIS A 49 -6.05 -19.81 -18.65
CA HIS A 49 -5.75 -20.47 -19.94
C HIS A 49 -6.72 -20.10 -21.06
N TYR A 50 -7.99 -19.82 -20.72
CA TYR A 50 -9.08 -19.76 -21.69
C TYR A 50 -9.20 -18.41 -22.43
N GLN A 51 -8.56 -17.34 -21.97
CA GLN A 51 -8.69 -16.01 -22.55
C GLN A 51 -7.35 -15.27 -22.63
N GLU A 52 -6.62 -15.51 -23.72
CA GLU A 52 -5.42 -14.72 -24.06
C GLU A 52 -5.77 -13.22 -24.11
N GLY A 53 -5.00 -12.42 -23.38
CA GLY A 53 -5.16 -10.96 -23.34
C GLY A 53 -6.08 -10.41 -22.25
N VAL A 54 -6.72 -11.27 -21.43
CA VAL A 54 -7.51 -10.81 -20.28
C VAL A 54 -6.65 -10.77 -19.02
N ALA A 55 -6.53 -9.59 -18.40
CA ALA A 55 -5.67 -9.37 -17.25
C ALA A 55 -6.37 -8.55 -16.14
N GLY A 56 -5.78 -8.55 -14.95
CA GLY A 56 -6.19 -7.71 -13.84
C GLY A 56 -7.56 -8.05 -13.27
N VAL A 57 -8.36 -7.01 -12.99
CA VAL A 57 -9.68 -7.13 -12.35
C VAL A 57 -10.64 -7.96 -13.20
N THR A 58 -10.55 -7.89 -14.53
CA THR A 58 -11.41 -8.66 -15.44
C THR A 58 -11.19 -10.16 -15.28
N LEU A 59 -9.93 -10.61 -15.22
CA LEU A 59 -9.58 -12.01 -15.01
C LEU A 59 -10.10 -12.52 -13.65
N THR A 60 -9.95 -11.69 -12.61
CA THR A 60 -10.44 -12.00 -11.26
C THR A 60 -11.97 -12.12 -11.26
N SER A 61 -12.66 -11.16 -11.87
CA SER A 61 -14.13 -11.14 -11.97
C SER A 61 -14.66 -12.39 -12.65
N MET A 62 -14.07 -12.78 -13.79
CA MET A 62 -14.46 -14.00 -14.51
C MET A 62 -14.21 -15.26 -13.70
N SER A 63 -13.05 -15.34 -13.03
CA SER A 63 -12.67 -16.50 -12.20
C SER A 63 -13.68 -16.71 -11.08
N PHE A 64 -14.00 -15.65 -10.33
CA PHE A 64 -14.97 -15.76 -9.26
C PHE A 64 -16.40 -15.96 -9.76
N LYS A 65 -16.80 -15.32 -10.87
CA LYS A 65 -18.12 -15.48 -11.47
C LYS A 65 -18.41 -16.93 -11.90
N SER A 66 -17.38 -17.66 -12.32
CA SER A 66 -17.52 -19.08 -12.69
C SER A 66 -17.96 -19.98 -11.53
N VAL A 67 -17.68 -19.57 -10.28
CA VAL A 67 -18.03 -20.30 -9.05
C VAL A 67 -19.20 -19.64 -8.32
N ILE A 68 -19.25 -18.32 -8.29
CA ILE A 68 -20.22 -17.50 -7.56
C ILE A 68 -20.84 -16.50 -8.55
N PRO A 69 -22.02 -16.79 -9.11
CA PRO A 69 -22.60 -16.01 -10.22
C PRO A 69 -22.81 -14.51 -9.97
N TRP A 70 -22.97 -14.10 -8.70
CA TRP A 70 -23.23 -12.71 -8.29
C TRP A 70 -21.98 -11.92 -7.88
N PHE A 71 -20.81 -12.56 -7.88
CA PHE A 71 -19.59 -11.99 -7.33
C PHE A 71 -19.02 -10.83 -8.16
N ASP A 72 -19.30 -10.79 -9.46
CA ASP A 72 -18.87 -9.71 -10.36
C ASP A 72 -19.38 -8.33 -9.93
N ASN A 73 -20.64 -8.25 -9.49
CA ASN A 73 -21.24 -7.02 -8.98
C ASN A 73 -20.60 -6.58 -7.65
N LEU A 74 -20.37 -7.53 -6.74
CA LEU A 74 -19.70 -7.25 -5.47
C LEU A 74 -18.26 -6.76 -5.69
N LEU A 75 -17.52 -7.47 -6.55
CA LEU A 75 -16.14 -7.13 -6.88
C LEU A 75 -16.04 -5.74 -7.52
N GLY A 76 -16.98 -5.37 -8.40
CA GLY A 76 -17.02 -4.04 -8.99
C GLY A 76 -17.10 -2.92 -7.94
N ILE A 77 -18.00 -3.06 -6.96
CA ILE A 77 -18.14 -2.09 -5.86
C ILE A 77 -16.87 -2.07 -4.99
N ALA A 78 -16.34 -3.25 -4.64
CA ALA A 78 -15.14 -3.37 -3.83
C ALA A 78 -13.92 -2.71 -4.49
N VAL A 79 -13.72 -2.92 -5.80
CA VAL A 79 -12.62 -2.33 -6.57
C VAL A 79 -12.72 -0.81 -6.62
N ILE A 80 -13.92 -0.24 -6.75
CA ILE A 80 -14.10 1.22 -6.74
C ILE A 80 -13.69 1.80 -5.38
N VAL A 81 -14.17 1.22 -4.28
CA VAL A 81 -13.84 1.68 -2.93
C VAL A 81 -12.34 1.51 -2.65
N PHE A 82 -11.76 0.38 -3.06
CA PHE A 82 -10.33 0.09 -2.88
C PHE A 82 -9.43 1.01 -3.71
N ALA A 83 -9.79 1.28 -4.97
CA ALA A 83 -9.05 2.22 -5.80
C ALA A 83 -9.12 3.64 -5.21
N PHE A 84 -10.29 4.05 -4.72
CA PHE A 84 -10.47 5.36 -4.09
C PHE A 84 -9.66 5.51 -2.80
N SER A 85 -9.70 4.52 -1.90
CA SER A 85 -8.90 4.55 -0.67
C SER A 85 -7.40 4.60 -0.97
N THR A 86 -6.95 3.83 -1.97
CA THR A 86 -5.54 3.83 -2.39
C THR A 86 -5.12 5.19 -2.94
N MET A 87 -5.95 5.82 -3.77
CA MET A 87 -5.68 7.16 -4.30
C MET A 87 -5.53 8.19 -3.18
N ILE A 88 -6.36 8.14 -2.14
CA ILE A 88 -6.26 9.06 -1.00
C ILE A 88 -4.93 8.87 -0.26
N SER A 89 -4.59 7.63 0.10
CA SER A 89 -3.34 7.33 0.82
C SER A 89 -2.10 7.77 0.04
N TRP A 90 -2.05 7.48 -1.26
CA TRP A 90 -0.93 7.90 -2.11
C TRP A 90 -0.87 9.41 -2.36
N SER A 91 -2.02 10.08 -2.44
CA SER A 91 -2.09 11.54 -2.48
C SER A 91 -1.48 12.13 -1.21
N TYR A 92 -1.82 11.59 -0.04
CA TYR A 92 -1.26 12.03 1.24
C TYR A 92 0.25 11.80 1.30
N TYR A 93 0.74 10.61 0.93
CA TYR A 93 2.18 10.28 0.94
C TYR A 93 2.98 11.22 0.05
N GLY A 94 2.51 11.45 -1.18
CA GLY A 94 3.20 12.36 -2.09
C GLY A 94 3.09 13.82 -1.68
N GLN A 95 1.97 14.24 -1.05
CA GLN A 95 1.85 15.59 -0.50
C GLN A 95 2.90 15.83 0.59
N GLN A 96 3.12 14.87 1.49
CA GLN A 96 4.14 15.00 2.53
C GLN A 96 5.55 15.10 1.94
N ALA A 97 5.87 14.28 0.94
CA ALA A 97 7.14 14.36 0.22
C ALA A 97 7.30 15.71 -0.52
N TRP A 98 6.23 16.22 -1.13
CA TRP A 98 6.22 17.52 -1.81
C TRP A 98 6.45 18.68 -0.84
N MET A 99 5.76 18.68 0.29
CA MET A 99 5.93 19.71 1.33
C MET A 99 7.31 19.65 2.00
N TYR A 100 7.94 18.48 2.05
CA TYR A 100 9.32 18.34 2.50
C TYR A 100 10.31 19.05 1.55
N LEU A 101 10.10 18.94 0.22
CA LEU A 101 10.98 19.54 -0.79
C LEU A 101 10.73 21.03 -1.01
N PHE A 102 9.47 21.45 -1.10
CA PHE A 102 9.09 22.81 -1.51
C PHE A 102 8.59 23.69 -0.34
N GLY A 103 8.61 23.14 0.88
CA GLY A 103 8.17 23.83 2.08
C GLY A 103 6.67 23.74 2.35
N LYS A 104 6.31 23.98 3.61
CA LYS A 104 4.92 23.93 4.11
C LYS A 104 4.21 25.25 3.81
N SER A 105 3.74 25.42 2.57
CA SER A 105 2.89 26.55 2.19
C SER A 105 1.57 26.07 1.60
N ARG A 106 0.50 26.84 1.81
CA ARG A 106 -0.82 26.55 1.23
C ARG A 106 -0.77 26.47 -0.30
N LEU A 107 0.09 27.28 -0.92
CA LEU A 107 0.30 27.29 -2.36
C LEU A 107 0.99 26.00 -2.85
N ALA A 108 2.02 25.53 -2.13
CA ALA A 108 2.67 24.25 -2.45
C ALA A 108 1.72 23.06 -2.31
N GLU A 109 0.87 23.06 -1.27
CA GLU A 109 -0.16 22.03 -1.08
C GLU A 109 -1.19 22.02 -2.22
N LEU A 110 -1.73 23.19 -2.57
CA LEU A 110 -2.69 23.34 -3.66
C LEU A 110 -2.08 22.93 -5.01
N ALA A 111 -0.82 23.30 -5.25
CA ALA A 111 -0.10 22.91 -6.46
C ALA A 111 0.03 21.38 -6.57
N TYR A 112 0.38 20.69 -5.46
CA TYR A 112 0.47 19.24 -5.45
C TYR A 112 -0.89 18.58 -5.71
N LYS A 113 -1.96 19.05 -5.05
CA LYS A 113 -3.32 18.51 -5.25
C LYS A 113 -3.78 18.69 -6.69
N ALA A 114 -3.54 19.86 -7.29
CA ALA A 114 -3.87 20.12 -8.69
C ALA A 114 -3.08 19.18 -9.62
N LEU A 115 -1.77 19.03 -9.39
CA LEU A 115 -0.92 18.11 -10.15
C LEU A 115 -1.44 16.67 -10.05
N PHE A 116 -1.74 16.20 -8.84
CA PHE A 116 -2.24 14.85 -8.59
C PHE A 116 -3.56 14.58 -9.34
N LEU A 117 -4.50 15.52 -9.32
CA LEU A 117 -5.77 15.40 -10.05
C LEU A 117 -5.56 15.33 -11.57
N VAL A 118 -4.62 16.11 -12.12
CA VAL A 118 -4.27 16.03 -13.55
C VAL A 118 -3.72 14.65 -13.88
N PHE A 119 -2.81 14.11 -13.07
CA PHE A 119 -2.26 12.77 -13.27
C PHE A 119 -3.29 11.65 -13.13
N ILE A 120 -4.33 11.81 -12.31
CA ILE A 120 -5.46 10.85 -12.27
C ILE A 120 -6.16 10.79 -13.64
N ILE A 121 -6.47 11.94 -14.24
CA ILE A 121 -7.14 11.99 -15.54
C ILE A 121 -6.25 11.37 -16.63
N LEU A 122 -4.96 11.71 -16.62
CA LEU A 122 -4.00 11.13 -17.56
C LEU A 122 -3.86 9.61 -17.38
N GLY A 123 -3.75 9.15 -16.13
CA GLY A 123 -3.62 7.73 -15.80
C GLY A 123 -4.85 6.91 -16.17
N ALA A 124 -6.05 7.47 -16.01
CA ALA A 124 -7.30 6.83 -16.42
C ALA A 124 -7.39 6.55 -17.93
N GLY A 125 -6.66 7.32 -18.76
CA GLY A 125 -6.59 7.13 -20.21
C GLY A 125 -5.47 6.21 -20.70
N MET A 126 -4.58 5.73 -19.81
CA MET A 126 -3.44 4.89 -20.17
C MET A 126 -3.76 3.39 -20.09
N THR A 127 -3.12 2.58 -20.94
CA THR A 127 -3.25 1.12 -20.91
C THR A 127 -2.39 0.50 -19.80
N LEU A 128 -2.86 -0.59 -19.19
CA LEU A 128 -2.14 -1.32 -18.14
C LEU A 128 -0.69 -1.65 -18.54
N SER A 129 -0.47 -2.10 -19.78
CA SER A 129 0.85 -2.45 -20.33
C SER A 129 1.86 -1.31 -20.34
N LYS A 130 1.41 -0.05 -20.37
CA LYS A 130 2.28 1.14 -20.34
C LYS A 130 2.46 1.68 -18.92
N VAL A 131 1.43 1.55 -18.07
CA VAL A 131 1.46 2.08 -16.71
C VAL A 131 2.41 1.27 -15.83
N PHE A 132 2.34 -0.07 -15.88
CA PHE A 132 3.16 -0.92 -15.00
C PHE A 132 4.67 -0.65 -15.08
N PRO A 133 5.32 -0.63 -16.26
CA PRO A 133 6.77 -0.41 -16.32
C PRO A 133 7.21 0.95 -15.78
N ILE A 134 6.40 2.00 -15.98
CA ILE A 134 6.68 3.35 -15.47
C ILE A 134 6.52 3.35 -13.94
N SER A 135 5.43 2.77 -13.44
CA SER A 135 5.19 2.65 -12.00
C SER A 135 6.27 1.84 -11.29
N ASP A 136 6.69 0.72 -11.85
CA ASP A 136 7.75 -0.14 -11.29
C ASP A 136 9.08 0.61 -11.22
N ALA A 137 9.45 1.35 -12.27
CA ALA A 137 10.65 2.18 -12.27
C ALA A 137 10.61 3.26 -11.17
N MET A 138 9.46 3.93 -11.00
CA MET A 138 9.28 4.94 -9.94
C MET A 138 9.34 4.33 -8.54
N ILE A 139 8.69 3.18 -8.34
CA ILE A 139 8.71 2.45 -7.07
C ILE A 139 10.13 1.99 -6.76
N PHE A 140 10.86 1.48 -7.75
CA PHE A 140 12.26 1.07 -7.60
C PHE A 140 13.14 2.25 -7.18
N ALA A 141 12.97 3.40 -7.84
CA ALA A 141 13.70 4.63 -7.51
C ALA A 141 13.44 5.12 -6.07
N MET A 142 12.21 4.93 -5.54
CA MET A 142 11.90 5.24 -4.14
C MET A 142 12.42 4.18 -3.17
N CYS A 143 12.37 2.91 -3.56
CA CYS A 143 12.76 1.78 -2.72
C CYS A 143 14.26 1.77 -2.43
N PHE A 144 15.08 2.06 -3.45
CA PHE A 144 16.54 2.03 -3.36
C PHE A 144 17.12 2.90 -2.22
N PRO A 145 16.86 4.23 -2.14
CA PRO A 145 17.38 5.06 -1.06
C PRO A 145 16.80 4.65 0.31
N ASN A 146 15.54 4.22 0.37
CA ASN A 146 14.90 3.80 1.61
C ASN A 146 15.54 2.53 2.20
N ILE A 147 15.88 1.54 1.37
CA ILE A 147 16.58 0.33 1.82
C ILE A 147 17.96 0.68 2.38
N ILE A 148 18.70 1.56 1.72
CA ILE A 148 20.02 2.02 2.20
C ILE A 148 19.87 2.72 3.55
N GLY A 149 18.90 3.63 3.68
CA GLY A 149 18.61 4.33 4.93
C GLY A 149 18.24 3.36 6.06
N LEU A 150 17.38 2.38 5.79
CA LEU A 150 17.00 1.35 6.75
C LEU A 150 18.20 0.51 7.20
N TYR A 151 19.12 0.17 6.30
CA TYR A 151 20.31 -0.59 6.63
C TYR A 151 21.22 0.19 7.59
N ILE A 152 21.41 1.49 7.33
CA ILE A 152 22.20 2.39 8.19
C ILE A 152 21.52 2.56 9.57
N LEU A 153 20.19 2.70 9.60
CA LEU A 153 19.40 2.93 10.81
C LEU A 153 19.03 1.64 11.57
N MET A 154 19.41 0.47 11.05
CA MET A 154 19.11 -0.83 11.65
C MET A 154 19.50 -0.93 13.14
N PRO A 155 20.65 -0.39 13.62
CA PRO A 155 20.98 -0.42 15.04
C PRO A 155 19.98 0.34 15.91
N GLU A 156 19.46 1.48 15.45
CA GLU A 156 18.49 2.30 16.20
C GLU A 156 17.13 1.60 16.26
N VAL A 157 16.70 1.00 15.15
CA VAL A 157 15.47 0.19 15.11
C VAL A 157 15.57 -0.99 16.08
N ARG A 158 16.72 -1.69 16.10
CA ARG A 158 16.95 -2.82 17.01
C ARG A 158 16.93 -2.38 18.47
N LYS A 159 17.53 -1.23 18.78
CA LYS A 159 17.52 -0.64 20.12
C LYS A 159 16.09 -0.31 20.56
N SER A 160 15.33 0.41 19.74
CA SER A 160 13.93 0.79 20.02
C SER A 160 13.03 -0.44 20.24
N LEU A 161 13.20 -1.49 19.42
CA LEU A 161 12.46 -2.75 19.59
C LEU A 161 12.83 -3.46 20.91
N SER A 162 14.11 -3.48 21.26
CA SER A 162 14.57 -4.09 22.51
C SER A 162 14.04 -3.35 23.73
N GLU A 163 14.07 -2.02 23.72
CA GLU A 163 13.51 -1.19 24.79
C GLU A 163 12.01 -1.43 24.97
N TYR A 164 11.26 -1.46 23.87
CA TYR A 164 9.82 -1.75 23.90
C TYR A 164 9.54 -3.16 24.45
N THR A 165 10.28 -4.17 24.00
CA THR A 165 10.12 -5.55 24.48
C THR A 165 10.45 -5.68 25.97
N ASN A 166 11.49 -4.98 26.43
CA ASN A 166 11.87 -4.96 27.84
C ASN A 166 10.78 -4.30 28.71
N LYS A 167 10.17 -3.20 28.24
CA LYS A 167 9.06 -2.53 28.94
C LYS A 167 7.80 -3.39 29.03
N ILE A 168 7.53 -4.22 28.03
CA ILE A 168 6.45 -5.22 28.09
C ILE A 168 6.79 -6.29 29.14
N ASN A 169 8.01 -6.82 29.12
CA ASN A 169 8.43 -7.89 30.01
C ASN A 169 8.52 -7.44 31.48
N SER A 170 8.87 -6.17 31.74
CA SER A 170 8.90 -5.58 33.07
C SER A 170 7.51 -5.22 33.63
N GLY A 171 6.47 -5.28 32.79
CA GLY A 171 5.10 -4.87 33.16
C GLY A 171 4.89 -3.36 33.23
N GLU A 172 5.87 -2.55 32.81
CA GLU A 172 5.76 -1.10 32.74
C GLU A 172 4.74 -0.66 31.68
N ILE A 173 4.66 -1.43 30.59
CA ILE A 173 3.56 -1.36 29.63
C ILE A 173 2.60 -2.51 29.95
N ILE A 174 1.49 -2.18 30.60
CA ILE A 174 0.42 -3.14 30.89
C ILE A 174 -0.18 -3.58 29.55
N LYS A 175 -0.14 -4.88 29.24
CA LYS A 175 -0.96 -5.47 28.18
C LYS A 175 -2.41 -5.09 28.47
N ARG A 176 -2.97 -4.17 27.71
CA ARG A 176 -4.43 -4.01 27.67
C ARG A 176 -4.94 -5.17 26.83
N ASP A 177 -5.58 -6.12 27.52
CA ASP A 177 -6.31 -7.24 26.91
C ASP A 177 -7.37 -6.75 25.92
#